data_AF-A0A930NQN7-F1
#
_entry.id   AF-A0A930NQN7-F1
#
_cell.length_a   1.000
_cell.length_b   1.000
_cell.length_c   1.000
_cell.angle_alpha   90.00
_cell.angle_beta   90.00
_cell.angle_gamma   90.00
#
_symmetry.space_group_name_H-M   'P 1'
#
loop_
_entity.id
_entity.type
_entity.pdbx_description
1 polymer ?
#
loop_
_entity_poly.entity_id
_entity_poly.type
_entity_poly.pdbx_seq_one_letter_code
_entity_poly.pdbx_strand_id
1 'polypeptide(L)'
;LKPYGYDMLVTDGFAAMGGDDGYMTRYSRSQKDESSPEIELSTIIAKLKAKGLKLGVYDNPFWLHYSNPNAIIPGTDGITVGSLRYNPEKDKDVLHPTKNDQFGWVLTDHPGAEQHFEAFFKHYADMGVHFIRMDFLSWYEDGMNYSDQIDRGYGRERYVRGMQWINKYARKYGVYVSLVMPHLKNNAIIEKYAGNMIRINADALEGSWYRFSENNRGSLRGGWPNSE
;
A
#
# COMPACT_ATOMS: atom_id res chain seq x y z
N LEU A 1 13.99 12.90 -19.62
CA LEU A 1 13.48 11.52 -19.82
C LEU A 1 12.13 11.47 -20.54
N LYS A 2 11.26 12.50 -20.41
CA LYS A 2 9.95 12.56 -21.08
C LYS A 2 9.94 12.24 -22.59
N PRO A 3 10.86 12.76 -23.43
CA PRO A 3 10.90 12.39 -24.86
C PRO A 3 11.16 10.89 -25.13
N TYR A 4 11.63 10.15 -24.12
CA TYR A 4 11.88 8.71 -24.16
C TYR A 4 10.77 7.90 -23.46
N GLY A 5 9.60 8.50 -23.21
CA GLY A 5 8.42 7.80 -22.66
C GLY A 5 8.27 7.83 -21.14
N TYR A 6 9.25 8.34 -20.39
CA TYR A 6 9.14 8.51 -18.94
C TYR A 6 8.33 9.77 -18.59
N ASP A 7 7.01 9.63 -18.57
CA ASP A 7 6.05 10.72 -18.37
C ASP A 7 5.40 10.73 -16.98
N MET A 8 5.82 9.86 -16.06
CA MET A 8 5.28 9.72 -14.72
C MET A 8 6.35 9.92 -13.65
N LEU A 9 6.04 10.72 -12.63
CA LEU A 9 6.76 10.73 -11.36
C LEU A 9 5.98 9.84 -10.39
N VAL A 10 6.65 8.88 -9.76
CA VAL A 10 6.04 7.99 -8.77
C VAL A 10 6.61 8.34 -7.41
N THR A 11 5.76 8.57 -6.41
CA THR A 11 6.23 8.69 -5.01
C THR A 11 6.73 7.33 -4.51
N ASP A 12 7.47 7.29 -3.41
CA ASP A 12 7.91 6.03 -2.80
C ASP A 12 7.83 6.10 -1.26
N GLY A 13 8.26 5.03 -0.58
CA GLY A 13 8.24 4.90 0.88
C GLY A 13 9.14 5.89 1.62
N PHE A 14 9.20 5.73 2.95
CA PHE A 14 10.14 6.45 3.84
C PHE A 14 10.08 7.99 3.74
N ALA A 15 8.93 8.53 3.35
CA ALA A 15 8.60 9.94 3.43
C ALA A 15 7.45 10.13 4.42
N ALA A 16 7.25 11.37 4.88
CA ALA A 16 6.04 11.72 5.61
C ALA A 16 4.81 11.52 4.69
N MET A 17 3.84 10.75 5.16
CA MET A 17 2.60 10.44 4.46
C MET A 17 1.47 10.65 5.46
N GLY A 18 0.64 11.65 5.20
CA GLY A 18 -0.47 11.94 6.10
C GLY A 18 -1.78 11.97 5.34
N GLY A 19 -2.85 11.78 6.10
CA GLY A 19 -4.22 11.86 5.64
C GLY A 19 -5.13 12.18 6.81
N ASP A 20 -6.36 12.58 6.51
CA ASP A 20 -7.33 12.95 7.54
C ASP A 20 -8.46 11.92 7.64
N ASP A 21 -8.87 11.36 6.50
CA ASP A 21 -10.07 10.52 6.37
C ASP A 21 -9.77 9.06 5.96
N GLY A 22 -8.57 8.58 6.26
CA GLY A 22 -8.15 7.20 6.02
C GLY A 22 -7.23 6.99 4.83
N TYR A 23 -7.08 7.97 3.94
CA TYR A 23 -6.24 7.90 2.72
C TYR A 23 -5.22 9.04 2.71
N MET A 24 -4.07 8.84 2.06
CA MET A 24 -3.06 9.89 1.99
C MET A 24 -3.55 11.08 1.14
N THR A 25 -3.42 12.28 1.69
CA THR A 25 -3.71 13.56 1.03
C THR A 25 -2.47 14.43 0.88
N ARG A 26 -1.43 14.20 1.69
CA ARG A 26 -0.16 14.90 1.63
C ARG A 26 1.02 13.94 1.60
N TYR A 27 2.07 14.33 0.88
CA TYR A 27 3.29 13.54 0.71
C TYR A 27 4.54 14.39 0.83
N SER A 28 5.49 13.90 1.63
CA SER A 28 6.78 14.50 1.91
C SER A 28 6.69 15.88 2.56
N ARG A 29 7.78 16.25 3.23
CA ARG A 29 7.93 17.53 3.91
C ARG A 29 8.47 18.56 2.93
N SER A 30 7.99 19.80 3.03
CA SER A 30 8.45 20.90 2.17
C SER A 30 9.94 21.24 2.34
N GLN A 31 10.53 20.85 3.47
CA GLN A 31 11.96 20.93 3.75
C GLN A 31 12.44 19.61 4.37
N LYS A 32 13.77 19.39 4.42
CA LYS A 32 14.38 18.26 5.15
C LYS A 32 14.37 18.52 6.67
N ASP A 33 13.18 18.81 7.19
CA ASP A 33 12.91 19.17 8.57
C ASP A 33 11.53 18.64 8.93
N GLU A 34 11.44 17.87 10.02
CA GLU A 34 10.21 17.28 10.55
C GLU A 34 9.18 18.33 10.97
N SER A 35 9.62 19.55 11.28
CA SER A 35 8.72 20.65 11.64
C SER A 35 8.02 21.28 10.44
N SER A 36 8.56 21.11 9.23
CA SER A 36 8.02 21.74 8.03
C SER A 36 6.70 21.08 7.59
N PRO A 37 5.77 21.80 6.96
CA PRO A 37 4.49 21.19 6.56
C PRO A 37 4.70 20.15 5.46
N GLU A 38 3.83 19.14 5.46
CA GLU A 38 3.71 18.20 4.34
C GLU A 38 3.10 18.88 3.11
N ILE A 39 3.35 18.34 1.92
CA ILE A 39 2.84 18.90 0.67
C ILE A 39 1.57 18.17 0.24
N GLU A 40 0.49 18.91 0.02
CA GLU A 40 -0.75 18.39 -0.57
C GLU A 40 -0.50 17.73 -1.93
N LEU A 41 -1.05 16.52 -2.13
CA LEU A 41 -0.93 15.78 -3.39
C LEU A 41 -1.48 16.60 -4.57
N SER A 42 -2.55 17.36 -4.36
CA SER A 42 -3.14 18.26 -5.37
C SER A 42 -2.12 19.29 -5.88
N THR A 43 -1.23 19.79 -5.01
CA THR A 43 -0.14 20.70 -5.39
C THR A 43 0.91 20.00 -6.25
N ILE A 44 1.29 18.76 -5.90
CA ILE A 44 2.23 17.95 -6.68
C ILE A 44 1.64 17.67 -8.08
N ILE A 45 0.37 17.27 -8.13
CA ILE A 45 -0.35 16.99 -9.38
C ILE A 45 -0.41 18.21 -10.28
N ALA A 46 -0.75 19.40 -9.74
CA ALA A 46 -0.79 20.64 -10.53
C ALA A 46 0.58 20.95 -11.16
N LYS A 47 1.67 20.81 -10.39
CA LYS A 47 3.05 21.03 -10.89
C LYS A 47 3.44 20.04 -11.98
N LEU A 48 3.06 18.77 -11.85
CA LEU A 48 3.32 17.75 -12.87
C LEU A 48 2.50 17.99 -14.14
N LYS A 49 1.20 18.30 -14.00
CA LYS A 49 0.31 18.63 -15.12
C LYS A 49 0.82 19.82 -15.93
N ALA A 50 1.33 20.87 -15.28
CA ALA A 50 1.96 22.01 -15.97
C ALA A 50 3.20 21.63 -16.81
N LYS A 51 3.83 20.48 -16.52
CA LYS A 51 4.95 19.90 -17.29
C LYS A 51 4.49 18.78 -18.23
N GLY A 52 3.19 18.53 -18.32
CA GLY A 52 2.59 17.40 -19.03
C GLY A 52 3.10 16.05 -18.52
N LEU A 53 3.26 15.92 -17.21
CA LEU A 53 3.63 14.69 -16.51
C LEU A 53 2.45 14.18 -15.65
N LYS A 54 2.48 12.90 -15.32
CA LYS A 54 1.53 12.21 -14.46
C LYS A 54 2.13 11.96 -13.08
N LEU A 55 1.27 11.82 -12.08
CA LEU A 55 1.64 11.30 -10.77
C LEU A 55 1.25 9.82 -10.68
N GLY A 56 2.19 8.97 -10.25
CA GLY A 56 1.92 7.69 -9.65
C GLY A 56 2.14 7.78 -8.14
N VAL A 57 1.42 6.98 -7.37
CA VAL A 57 1.47 7.05 -5.91
C VAL A 57 1.94 5.74 -5.31
N TYR A 58 2.88 5.82 -4.38
CA TYR A 58 3.15 4.77 -3.40
C TYR A 58 2.19 4.94 -2.23
N ASP A 59 1.24 4.02 -2.11
CA ASP A 59 0.28 3.93 -1.02
C ASP A 59 -0.38 2.54 -1.06
N ASN A 60 -1.03 2.15 0.04
CA ASN A 60 -1.64 0.84 0.20
C ASN A 60 -3.05 0.99 0.79
N PRO A 61 -4.13 0.45 0.18
CA PRO A 61 -5.49 0.52 0.75
C PRO A 61 -5.66 -0.29 2.05
N PHE A 62 -4.69 -1.13 2.40
CA PHE A 62 -4.62 -1.73 3.72
C PHE A 62 -4.12 -0.75 4.79
N TRP A 63 -3.61 0.44 4.44
CA TRP A 63 -3.17 1.46 5.39
C TRP A 63 -4.25 2.45 5.77
N LEU A 64 -4.18 2.92 7.01
CA LEU A 64 -5.02 3.94 7.58
C LEU A 64 -4.24 5.24 7.79
N HIS A 65 -4.44 6.17 6.86
CA HIS A 65 -3.91 7.54 6.96
C HIS A 65 -4.98 8.47 7.54
N TYR A 66 -5.00 8.65 8.86
CA TYR A 66 -5.93 9.58 9.47
C TYR A 66 -5.31 10.34 10.65
N SER A 67 -5.69 11.61 10.75
CA SER A 67 -5.58 12.43 11.95
C SER A 67 -6.89 12.41 12.76
N ASN A 68 -8.03 12.21 12.09
CA ASN A 68 -9.36 12.15 12.67
C ASN A 68 -9.94 10.71 12.63
N PRO A 69 -9.89 9.94 13.74
CA PRO A 69 -10.45 8.59 13.76
C PRO A 69 -11.98 8.54 13.59
N ASN A 70 -12.68 9.66 13.77
CA ASN A 70 -14.14 9.76 13.67
C ASN A 70 -14.62 10.17 12.27
N ALA A 71 -13.71 10.35 11.30
CA ALA A 71 -14.07 10.55 9.91
C ALA A 71 -14.96 9.38 9.44
N ILE A 72 -16.06 9.69 8.74
CA ILE A 72 -17.02 8.69 8.27
C ILE A 72 -16.55 8.11 6.95
N ILE A 73 -16.54 6.77 6.85
CA ILE A 73 -16.20 6.08 5.62
C ILE A 73 -17.30 6.38 4.57
N PRO A 74 -16.95 6.94 3.40
CA PRO A 74 -17.94 7.28 2.37
C PRO A 74 -18.81 6.08 1.98
N GLY A 75 -20.13 6.29 1.88
CA GLY A 75 -21.08 5.24 1.51
C GLY A 75 -21.47 4.29 2.66
N THR A 76 -21.15 4.64 3.91
CA THR A 76 -21.61 3.92 5.10
C THR A 76 -22.57 4.76 5.94
N ASP A 77 -23.35 4.11 6.81
CA ASP A 77 -24.20 4.77 7.80
C ASP A 77 -23.44 4.90 9.13
N GLY A 78 -22.61 5.94 9.22
CA GLY A 78 -21.92 6.32 10.46
C GLY A 78 -20.73 5.45 10.87
N ILE A 79 -20.20 4.60 9.97
CA ILE A 79 -19.00 3.81 10.28
C ILE A 79 -17.78 4.70 10.17
N THR A 80 -16.94 4.69 11.21
CA THR A 80 -15.76 5.56 11.30
C THR A 80 -14.51 4.86 10.77
N VAL A 81 -13.55 5.64 10.27
CA VAL A 81 -12.24 5.14 9.83
C VAL A 81 -11.51 4.43 10.98
N GLY A 82 -11.60 4.96 12.20
CA GLY A 82 -10.98 4.36 13.38
C GLY A 82 -11.51 2.97 13.74
N SER A 83 -12.75 2.62 13.35
CA SER A 83 -13.31 1.29 13.64
C SER A 83 -12.69 0.16 12.81
N LEU A 84 -11.89 0.49 11.78
CA LEU A 84 -11.21 -0.50 10.94
C LEU A 84 -9.92 -1.05 11.55
N ARG A 85 -9.41 -0.47 12.65
CA ARG A 85 -8.18 -0.92 13.31
C ARG A 85 -8.41 -2.19 14.13
N TYR A 86 -7.31 -2.91 14.33
CA TYR A 86 -7.22 -4.03 15.26
C TYR A 86 -7.79 -3.68 16.63
N ASN A 87 -8.69 -4.53 17.10
CA ASN A 87 -9.29 -4.52 18.40
C ASN A 87 -9.01 -5.88 19.08
N PRO A 88 -8.12 -5.94 20.08
CA PRO A 88 -7.77 -7.20 20.75
C PRO A 88 -8.95 -7.86 21.46
N GLU A 89 -10.06 -7.17 21.73
CA GLU A 89 -11.28 -7.76 22.31
C GLU A 89 -12.06 -8.59 21.29
N LYS A 90 -11.97 -8.25 19.99
CA LYS A 90 -12.73 -8.86 18.89
C LYS A 90 -11.87 -9.78 18.03
N ASP A 91 -10.64 -9.36 17.75
CA ASP A 91 -9.80 -9.95 16.71
C ASP A 91 -8.85 -10.96 17.33
N LYS A 92 -9.39 -12.14 17.67
CA LYS A 92 -8.65 -13.21 18.35
C LYS A 92 -7.82 -14.06 17.40
N ASP A 93 -8.09 -13.99 16.10
CA ASP A 93 -7.49 -14.74 15.00
C ASP A 93 -6.37 -13.93 14.32
N VAL A 94 -5.39 -13.50 15.12
CA VAL A 94 -4.20 -12.77 14.67
C VAL A 94 -2.97 -13.62 14.95
N LEU A 95 -2.00 -13.65 14.03
CA LEU A 95 -0.89 -14.62 14.07
C LEU A 95 0.13 -14.31 15.19
N HIS A 96 0.41 -13.02 15.41
CA HIS A 96 1.39 -12.54 16.37
C HIS A 96 0.77 -11.44 17.25
N PRO A 97 -0.23 -11.76 18.10
CA PRO A 97 -1.06 -10.76 18.79
C PRO A 97 -0.28 -9.87 19.78
N THR A 98 0.93 -10.28 20.19
CA THR A 98 1.82 -9.53 21.09
C THR A 98 2.75 -8.55 20.36
N LYS A 99 2.82 -8.60 19.03
CA LYS A 99 3.60 -7.65 18.22
C LYS A 99 2.86 -6.32 18.08
N ASN A 100 3.61 -5.27 17.79
CA ASN A 100 3.07 -3.98 17.36
C ASN A 100 3.16 -3.89 15.84
N ASP A 101 2.24 -3.15 15.24
CA ASP A 101 2.28 -2.91 13.80
C ASP A 101 3.11 -1.67 13.48
N GLN A 102 3.88 -1.74 12.40
CA GLN A 102 4.59 -0.59 11.84
C GLN A 102 3.63 0.40 11.17
N PHE A 103 2.46 -0.07 10.71
CA PHE A 103 1.44 0.74 10.05
C PHE A 103 0.08 0.58 10.71
N GLY A 104 -0.78 1.59 10.56
CA GLY A 104 -2.20 1.42 10.87
C GLY A 104 -2.84 0.54 9.81
N TRP A 105 -3.11 -0.74 10.12
CA TRP A 105 -3.70 -1.68 9.17
C TRP A 105 -5.24 -1.68 9.21
N VAL A 106 -5.86 -1.83 8.04
CA VAL A 106 -7.30 -2.08 7.86
C VAL A 106 -7.59 -3.57 8.03
N LEU A 107 -8.44 -3.92 8.99
CA LEU A 107 -8.97 -5.28 9.11
C LEU A 107 -10.15 -5.44 8.15
N THR A 108 -9.97 -6.27 7.13
CA THR A 108 -10.91 -6.39 6.00
C THR A 108 -12.19 -7.15 6.34
N ASP A 109 -12.29 -7.75 7.52
CA ASP A 109 -13.52 -8.30 8.10
C ASP A 109 -14.31 -7.28 8.94
N HIS A 110 -13.77 -6.09 9.20
CA HIS A 110 -14.50 -5.06 9.93
C HIS A 110 -15.57 -4.41 9.03
N PRO A 111 -16.75 -4.06 9.59
CA PRO A 111 -17.75 -3.29 8.85
C PRO A 111 -17.17 -2.00 8.26
N GLY A 112 -17.52 -1.69 7.02
CA GLY A 112 -17.02 -0.51 6.30
C GLY A 112 -15.70 -0.70 5.54
N ALA A 113 -14.99 -1.82 5.73
CA ALA A 113 -13.69 -2.02 5.10
C ALA A 113 -13.76 -2.05 3.56
N GLU A 114 -14.79 -2.65 2.96
CA GLU A 114 -14.94 -2.64 1.50
C GLU A 114 -15.16 -1.22 0.96
N GLN A 115 -16.00 -0.44 1.64
CA GLN A 115 -16.28 0.96 1.28
C GLN A 115 -15.02 1.82 1.41
N HIS A 116 -14.19 1.56 2.42
CA HIS A 116 -12.89 2.20 2.55
C HIS A 116 -11.97 1.87 1.35
N PHE A 117 -11.87 0.60 0.96
CA PHE A 117 -11.11 0.20 -0.23
C PHE A 117 -11.66 0.86 -1.50
N GLU A 118 -12.98 0.93 -1.67
CA GLU A 118 -13.59 1.63 -2.80
C GLU A 118 -13.22 3.11 -2.83
N ALA A 119 -13.36 3.78 -1.70
CA ALA A 119 -13.08 5.20 -1.55
C ALA A 119 -11.59 5.51 -1.76
N PHE A 120 -10.68 4.61 -1.36
CA PHE A 120 -9.24 4.73 -1.65
C PHE A 120 -8.98 4.89 -3.16
N PHE A 121 -9.51 3.98 -3.99
CA PHE A 121 -9.29 4.06 -5.44
C PHE A 121 -10.02 5.24 -6.07
N LYS A 122 -11.23 5.55 -5.58
CA LYS A 122 -11.98 6.72 -6.03
C LYS A 122 -11.22 8.01 -5.76
N HIS A 123 -10.68 8.19 -4.56
CA HIS A 123 -9.89 9.36 -4.14
C HIS A 123 -8.75 9.65 -5.12
N TYR A 124 -7.93 8.64 -5.42
CA TYR A 124 -6.82 8.79 -6.35
C TYR A 124 -7.28 9.04 -7.79
N ALA A 125 -8.28 8.31 -8.27
CA ALA A 125 -8.80 8.48 -9.62
C ALA A 125 -9.46 9.86 -9.84
N ASP A 126 -10.20 10.38 -8.85
CA ASP A 126 -10.79 11.73 -8.89
C ASP A 126 -9.70 12.81 -9.03
N MET A 127 -8.51 12.60 -8.46
CA MET A 127 -7.36 13.49 -8.62
C MET A 127 -6.61 13.30 -9.96
N GLY A 128 -6.93 12.25 -10.72
CA GLY A 128 -6.28 11.86 -11.97
C GLY A 128 -5.03 11.00 -11.79
N VAL A 129 -4.91 10.31 -10.65
CA VAL A 129 -3.85 9.33 -10.38
C VAL A 129 -4.33 7.94 -10.81
N HIS A 130 -3.65 7.34 -11.78
CA HIS A 130 -4.03 6.04 -12.37
C HIS A 130 -2.90 5.00 -12.27
N PHE A 131 -1.95 5.19 -11.35
CA PHE A 131 -0.93 4.21 -11.02
C PHE A 131 -0.70 4.23 -9.50
N ILE A 132 -0.84 3.07 -8.87
CA ILE A 132 -0.60 2.89 -7.43
C ILE A 132 0.35 1.72 -7.21
N ARG A 133 1.41 1.97 -6.43
CA ARG A 133 2.39 1.01 -5.97
C ARG A 133 2.12 0.68 -4.50
N MET A 134 1.65 -0.54 -4.24
CA MET A 134 1.19 -1.00 -2.93
C MET A 134 2.23 -1.92 -2.32
N ASP A 135 2.72 -1.56 -1.14
CA ASP A 135 3.84 -2.24 -0.52
C ASP A 135 3.51 -2.86 0.85
N PHE A 136 4.45 -3.63 1.41
CA PHE A 136 4.34 -4.30 2.71
C PHE A 136 3.20 -5.32 2.79
N LEU A 137 2.83 -5.91 1.65
CA LEU A 137 1.74 -6.90 1.58
C LEU A 137 2.00 -8.14 2.46
N SER A 138 3.26 -8.59 2.57
CA SER A 138 3.65 -9.71 3.44
C SER A 138 3.46 -9.40 4.92
N TRP A 139 3.78 -8.18 5.33
CA TRP A 139 3.67 -7.76 6.74
C TRP A 139 2.21 -7.75 7.17
N TYR A 140 1.30 -7.31 6.28
CA TYR A 140 -0.12 -7.47 6.52
C TYR A 140 -0.55 -8.94 6.59
N GLU A 141 -0.14 -9.76 5.61
CA GLU A 141 -0.64 -11.13 5.48
C GLU A 141 -0.24 -12.01 6.66
N ASP A 142 1.05 -12.06 7.01
CA ASP A 142 1.53 -12.92 8.11
C ASP A 142 2.48 -12.27 9.10
N GLY A 143 2.72 -10.96 8.98
CA GLY A 143 3.54 -10.24 9.95
C GLY A 143 5.03 -10.49 9.77
N MET A 144 5.44 -11.15 8.68
CA MET A 144 6.83 -11.50 8.45
C MET A 144 7.51 -10.55 7.46
N ASN A 145 8.70 -10.08 7.83
CA ASN A 145 9.70 -9.60 6.90
C ASN A 145 10.81 -10.63 6.85
N TYR A 146 10.96 -11.35 5.74
CA TYR A 146 11.98 -12.40 5.62
C TYR A 146 11.75 -13.51 6.66
N SER A 147 12.55 -13.57 7.73
CA SER A 147 12.42 -14.51 8.85
C SER A 147 12.03 -13.82 10.16
N ASP A 148 11.88 -12.49 10.14
CA ASP A 148 11.58 -11.67 11.31
C ASP A 148 10.08 -11.43 11.44
N GLN A 149 9.55 -11.65 12.65
CA GLN A 149 8.21 -11.21 13.02
C GLN A 149 8.22 -9.71 13.30
N ILE A 150 7.75 -8.93 12.33
CA ILE A 150 7.77 -7.47 12.35
C ILE A 150 6.43 -6.86 12.77
N ASP A 151 5.33 -7.52 12.40
CA ASP A 151 3.95 -7.06 12.62
C ASP A 151 3.07 -8.19 13.17
N ARG A 152 1.80 -7.87 13.44
CA ARG A 152 0.82 -8.84 13.96
C ARG A 152 0.46 -9.96 12.99
N GLY A 153 0.40 -9.68 11.69
CA GLY A 153 -0.07 -10.62 10.67
C GLY A 153 -1.57 -10.93 10.78
N TYR A 154 -2.35 -10.42 9.83
CA TYR A 154 -3.83 -10.44 9.86
C TYR A 154 -4.45 -11.64 9.16
N GLY A 155 -3.64 -12.51 8.57
CA GLY A 155 -4.04 -13.79 8.03
C GLY A 155 -4.46 -13.74 6.56
N ARG A 156 -4.40 -14.93 5.93
CA ARG A 156 -4.63 -15.10 4.50
C ARG A 156 -6.04 -14.69 4.06
N GLU A 157 -7.05 -14.99 4.85
CA GLU A 157 -8.44 -14.69 4.48
C GLU A 157 -8.66 -13.18 4.32
N ARG A 158 -8.22 -12.41 5.33
CA ARG A 158 -8.27 -10.94 5.30
C ARG A 158 -7.45 -10.37 4.14
N TYR A 159 -6.27 -10.92 3.88
CA TYR A 159 -5.45 -10.54 2.73
C TYR A 159 -6.18 -10.79 1.40
N VAL A 160 -6.70 -12.00 1.19
CA VAL A 160 -7.41 -12.38 -0.04
C VAL A 160 -8.63 -11.49 -0.29
N ARG A 161 -9.40 -11.19 0.76
CA ARG A 161 -10.56 -10.29 0.68
C ARG A 161 -10.15 -8.89 0.20
N GLY A 162 -9.13 -8.29 0.82
CA GLY A 162 -8.63 -6.98 0.39
C GLY A 162 -8.08 -7.00 -1.04
N MET A 163 -7.38 -8.06 -1.44
CA MET A 163 -6.90 -8.22 -2.82
C MET A 163 -8.03 -8.34 -3.84
N GLN A 164 -9.16 -8.96 -3.48
CA GLN A 164 -10.34 -9.01 -4.34
C GLN A 164 -10.93 -7.62 -4.57
N TRP A 165 -10.99 -6.79 -3.52
CA TRP A 165 -11.43 -5.41 -3.61
C TRP A 165 -10.46 -4.53 -4.38
N ILE A 166 -9.15 -4.73 -4.22
CA ILE A 166 -8.11 -4.09 -5.04
C ILE A 166 -8.40 -4.34 -6.52
N ASN A 167 -8.60 -5.59 -6.94
CA ASN A 167 -8.91 -5.90 -8.35
C ASN A 167 -10.21 -5.20 -8.81
N LYS A 168 -11.27 -5.33 -8.01
CA LYS A 168 -12.60 -4.79 -8.32
C LYS A 168 -12.55 -3.28 -8.54
N TYR A 169 -11.95 -2.55 -7.61
CA TYR A 169 -11.99 -1.09 -7.60
C TYR A 169 -10.89 -0.44 -8.43
N ALA A 170 -9.71 -1.06 -8.54
CA ALA A 170 -8.71 -0.64 -9.51
C ALA A 170 -9.28 -0.70 -10.95
N ARG A 171 -10.00 -1.76 -11.30
CA ARG A 171 -10.69 -1.85 -12.60
C ARG A 171 -11.80 -0.81 -12.75
N LYS A 172 -12.64 -0.65 -11.73
CA LYS A 172 -13.75 0.33 -11.73
C LYS A 172 -13.25 1.75 -12.00
N TYR A 173 -12.12 2.13 -11.39
CA TYR A 173 -11.58 3.49 -11.45
C TYR A 173 -10.39 3.65 -12.41
N GLY A 174 -10.04 2.60 -13.18
CA GLY A 174 -8.99 2.65 -14.18
C GLY A 174 -7.59 2.89 -13.60
N VAL A 175 -7.26 2.27 -12.46
CA VAL A 175 -5.97 2.39 -11.78
C VAL A 175 -5.10 1.18 -12.09
N TYR A 176 -3.86 1.42 -12.53
CA TYR A 176 -2.84 0.38 -12.71
C TYR A 176 -2.18 0.05 -11.37
N VAL A 177 -2.21 -1.23 -10.97
CA VAL A 177 -1.76 -1.69 -9.65
C VAL A 177 -0.43 -2.43 -9.73
N SER A 178 0.55 -1.94 -8.96
CA SER A 178 1.83 -2.61 -8.71
C SER A 178 1.86 -3.16 -7.29
N LEU A 179 1.94 -4.49 -7.15
CA LEU A 179 2.01 -5.20 -5.88
C LEU A 179 3.46 -5.44 -5.48
N VAL A 180 3.82 -5.04 -4.27
CA VAL A 180 5.17 -5.04 -3.73
C VAL A 180 5.17 -5.72 -2.36
N MET A 181 6.25 -6.45 -2.08
CA MET A 181 6.39 -7.33 -0.92
C MET A 181 5.30 -8.42 -0.72
N PRO A 182 4.70 -9.05 -1.75
CA PRO A 182 3.81 -10.19 -1.49
C PRO A 182 4.58 -11.49 -1.20
N HIS A 183 3.97 -12.44 -0.49
CA HIS A 183 4.56 -13.78 -0.33
C HIS A 183 4.48 -14.65 -1.58
N LEU A 184 3.54 -14.38 -2.49
CA LEU A 184 3.28 -15.18 -3.69
C LEU A 184 2.88 -16.64 -3.40
N LYS A 185 2.19 -16.86 -2.28
CA LYS A 185 1.70 -18.20 -1.89
C LYS A 185 0.85 -18.80 -3.00
N ASN A 186 0.94 -20.13 -3.16
CA ASN A 186 0.20 -20.89 -4.17
C ASN A 186 0.43 -20.37 -5.60
N ASN A 187 1.70 -20.15 -5.96
CA ASN A 187 2.08 -19.63 -7.28
C ASN A 187 1.41 -18.28 -7.60
N ALA A 188 1.42 -17.38 -6.61
CA ALA A 188 0.90 -16.02 -6.72
C ALA A 188 -0.58 -15.93 -7.15
N ILE A 189 -1.42 -16.91 -6.78
CA ILE A 189 -2.79 -17.02 -7.31
C ILE A 189 -3.61 -15.74 -7.11
N ILE A 190 -3.51 -15.10 -5.93
CA ILE A 190 -4.29 -13.91 -5.63
C ILE A 190 -3.63 -12.64 -6.19
N GLU A 191 -2.31 -12.58 -6.19
CA GLU A 191 -1.56 -11.44 -6.71
C GLU A 191 -1.68 -11.35 -8.24
N LYS A 192 -1.69 -12.49 -8.94
CA LYS A 192 -2.01 -12.57 -10.39
C LYS A 192 -3.44 -12.16 -10.70
N TYR A 193 -4.37 -12.44 -9.80
CA TYR A 193 -5.76 -12.04 -9.94
C TYR A 193 -5.94 -10.53 -9.78
N ALA A 194 -5.25 -9.92 -8.81
CA ALA A 194 -5.49 -8.54 -8.39
C ALA A 194 -4.55 -7.49 -8.96
N GLY A 195 -3.29 -7.84 -9.25
CA GLY A 195 -2.26 -6.90 -9.68
C GLY A 195 -2.07 -6.86 -11.20
N ASN A 196 -1.64 -5.71 -11.71
CA ASN A 196 -1.10 -5.60 -13.07
C ASN A 196 0.41 -5.85 -13.10
N MET A 197 1.09 -5.61 -11.99
CA MET A 197 2.52 -5.84 -11.81
C MET A 197 2.76 -6.44 -10.43
N ILE A 198 3.72 -7.36 -10.34
CA ILE A 198 4.11 -8.04 -9.12
C ILE A 198 5.62 -7.98 -9.02
N ARG A 199 6.12 -7.60 -7.85
CA ARG A 199 7.55 -7.55 -7.58
C ARG A 199 8.06 -8.95 -7.19
N ILE A 200 9.15 -9.40 -7.80
CA ILE A 200 9.62 -10.79 -7.72
C ILE A 200 11.00 -10.97 -7.06
N ASN A 201 11.76 -9.89 -6.91
CA ASN A 201 13.13 -9.84 -6.40
C ASN A 201 13.22 -8.92 -5.18
N ALA A 202 14.20 -9.05 -4.29
CA ALA A 202 14.39 -8.11 -3.19
C ALA A 202 14.58 -6.64 -3.62
N ASP A 203 14.58 -5.74 -2.64
CA ASP A 203 14.85 -4.31 -2.86
C ASP A 203 16.20 -4.11 -3.55
N ALA A 204 16.23 -3.15 -4.49
CA ALA A 204 17.43 -2.85 -5.24
C ALA A 204 18.55 -2.25 -4.37
N LEU A 205 18.19 -1.59 -3.26
CA LEU A 205 19.10 -0.97 -2.29
C LEU A 205 20.17 -0.11 -2.98
N GLU A 206 21.46 -0.40 -2.78
CA GLU A 206 22.58 0.33 -3.37
C GLU A 206 22.78 0.01 -4.87
N GLY A 207 22.05 -0.97 -5.40
CA GLY A 207 22.22 -1.51 -6.76
C GLY A 207 23.43 -2.43 -6.86
N SER A 208 24.11 -2.39 -8.02
CA SER A 208 25.25 -3.24 -8.42
C SER A 208 24.89 -4.66 -8.89
N TRP A 209 25.90 -5.36 -9.42
CA TRP A 209 25.83 -6.76 -9.82
C TRP A 209 25.50 -7.69 -8.64
N TYR A 210 25.90 -7.29 -7.42
CA TYR A 210 25.59 -8.06 -6.22
C TYR A 210 24.07 -8.18 -6.01
N ARG A 211 23.35 -7.05 -6.01
CA ARG A 211 21.88 -7.01 -5.85
C ARG A 211 21.13 -7.51 -7.07
N PHE A 212 21.73 -7.41 -8.26
CA PHE A 212 21.12 -7.90 -9.48
C PHE A 212 21.24 -9.42 -9.63
N SER A 213 22.32 -10.04 -9.14
CA SER A 213 22.59 -11.44 -9.47
C SER A 213 23.42 -12.25 -8.46
N GLU A 214 24.33 -11.69 -7.66
CA GLU A 214 25.20 -12.53 -6.80
C GLU A 214 24.57 -12.90 -5.46
N ASN A 215 23.74 -12.03 -4.90
CA ASN A 215 23.13 -12.21 -3.59
C ASN A 215 22.20 -13.43 -3.61
N ASN A 216 22.58 -14.54 -2.96
CA ASN A 216 21.77 -15.76 -2.90
C ASN A 216 21.33 -16.33 -4.26
N ARG A 217 22.13 -16.13 -5.31
CA ARG A 217 21.85 -16.58 -6.69
C ARG A 217 21.30 -18.01 -6.74
N GLY A 218 20.19 -18.19 -7.44
CA GLY A 218 19.57 -19.50 -7.66
C GLY A 218 18.77 -20.03 -6.48
N SER A 219 18.64 -19.24 -5.40
CA SER A 219 17.82 -19.59 -4.25
C SER A 219 16.41 -19.03 -4.42
N LEU A 220 15.40 -19.84 -4.10
CA LEU A 220 13.99 -19.43 -4.04
C LEU A 220 13.49 -19.60 -2.61
N ARG A 221 12.65 -18.67 -2.17
CA ARG A 221 12.06 -18.68 -0.82
C ARG A 221 10.54 -18.84 -0.91
N GLY A 222 9.96 -19.45 0.13
CA GLY A 222 8.52 -19.68 0.24
C GLY A 222 7.70 -18.44 0.61
N GLY A 223 8.33 -17.27 0.72
CA GLY A 223 7.71 -16.01 1.09
C GLY A 223 8.60 -14.83 0.70
N TRP A 224 8.18 -13.62 1.06
CA TRP A 224 8.90 -12.40 0.75
C TRP A 224 10.29 -12.33 1.44
N PRO A 225 11.37 -11.92 0.74
CA PRO A 225 11.50 -11.78 -0.72
C PRO A 225 11.59 -13.15 -1.39
N ASN A 226 10.95 -13.33 -2.54
CA ASN A 226 10.90 -14.64 -3.21
C ASN A 226 12.21 -15.03 -3.91
N SER A 227 12.99 -14.04 -4.34
CA SER A 227 14.31 -14.20 -4.93
C SER A 227 15.20 -13.00 -4.60
N GLU A 228 16.51 -13.21 -4.67
CA GLU A 228 17.57 -12.23 -4.45
C GLU A 228 18.68 -12.37 -5.49
#